data_AF-A0A7X7QAU7-F1
#
_entry.id   AF-A0A7X7QAU7-F1
#
_cell.length_a   1.000
_cell.length_b   1.000
_cell.length_c   1.000
_cell.angle_alpha   90.00
_cell.angle_beta   90.00
_cell.angle_gamma   90.00
#
_symmetry.space_group_name_H-M   'P 1'
#
loop_
_entity.id
_entity.type
_entity.pdbx_description
1 polymer ?
#
loop_
_entity_poly.entity_id
_entity_poly.type
_entity_poly.pdbx_seq_one_letter_code
_entity_poly.pdbx_strand_id
1 'polypeptide(L)'
;MMIVPADREYATVAEVEALRIGDKLHVDSGMGGSWELVLRGRCDGRLYFERPARPDWPSVMIGWTAAEAAERLYRLVPERWARHLMRCD
;
A
#
# COMPACT_ATOMS: atom_id res chain seq x y z
N MET A 1 -12.95 -18.39 9.54
CA MET A 1 -12.07 -17.30 9.06
C MET A 1 -11.38 -16.73 10.28
N MET A 2 -10.06 -16.89 10.41
CA MET A 2 -9.29 -16.30 11.51
C MET A 2 -8.87 -14.89 11.07
N ILE A 3 -9.24 -13.88 11.87
CA ILE A 3 -8.76 -12.50 11.66
C ILE A 3 -7.40 -12.40 12.35
N VAL A 4 -6.36 -12.08 11.59
CA VAL A 4 -5.00 -11.89 12.12
C VAL A 4 -4.75 -10.39 12.28
N PRO A 5 -4.48 -9.90 13.50
CA PRO A 5 -4.06 -8.51 13.72
C PRO A 5 -2.80 -8.19 12.92
N ALA A 6 -2.78 -7.00 12.29
CA ALA A 6 -1.71 -6.59 11.39
C ALA A 6 -1.25 -5.16 11.69
N ASP A 7 0.06 -4.98 11.77
CA ASP A 7 0.75 -3.70 11.84
C ASP A 7 0.88 -3.08 10.44
N ARG A 8 1.06 -1.75 10.41
CA ARG A 8 1.42 -1.01 9.20
C ARG A 8 2.93 -0.87 9.13
N GLU A 9 3.51 -1.31 8.03
CA GLU A 9 4.92 -1.07 7.72
C GLU A 9 5.01 -0.17 6.50
N TYR A 10 5.41 1.08 6.72
CA TYR A 10 5.54 2.07 5.66
C TYR A 10 6.72 1.74 4.73
N ALA A 11 6.52 1.99 3.44
CA ALA A 11 7.53 1.76 2.43
C ALA A 11 8.66 2.79 2.56
N THR A 12 9.89 2.35 2.33
CA THR A 12 11.04 3.25 2.16
C THR A 12 11.08 3.81 0.74
N VAL A 13 11.82 4.91 0.54
CA VAL A 13 12.04 5.48 -0.80
C VAL A 13 12.62 4.44 -1.77
N ALA A 14 13.61 3.67 -1.31
CA ALA A 14 14.22 2.61 -2.12
C ALA A 14 13.22 1.50 -2.51
N GLU A 15 12.34 1.10 -1.58
CA GLU A 15 11.27 0.13 -1.88
C GLU A 15 10.28 0.70 -2.91
N VAL A 16 9.92 1.98 -2.81
CA VAL A 16 9.02 2.65 -3.77
C VAL A 16 9.65 2.73 -5.17
N GLU A 17 10.94 3.05 -5.26
CA GLU A 17 11.67 3.08 -6.53
C GLU A 17 11.79 1.69 -7.17
N ALA A 18 11.89 0.64 -6.36
CA ALA A 18 11.95 -0.74 -6.80
C ALA A 18 10.61 -1.31 -7.29
N LEU A 19 9.49 -0.62 -7.05
CA LEU A 19 8.16 -1.09 -7.47
C LEU A 19 8.06 -1.34 -8.98
N ARG A 20 7.15 -2.21 -9.37
CA ARG A 20 6.84 -2.53 -10.76
C ARG A 20 5.41 -2.13 -11.07
N ILE A 21 5.17 -1.82 -12.34
CA ILE A 21 3.80 -1.56 -12.81
C ILE A 21 2.95 -2.81 -12.51
N GLY A 22 1.80 -2.60 -11.88
CA GLY A 22 0.92 -3.65 -11.38
C GLY A 22 1.09 -3.96 -9.90
N ASP A 23 2.16 -3.52 -9.25
CA ASP A 23 2.34 -3.71 -7.80
C ASP A 23 1.27 -2.97 -7.02
N LYS A 24 0.88 -3.59 -5.90
CA LYS A 24 -0.21 -3.17 -5.03
C LYS A 24 0.32 -2.78 -3.66
N LEU A 25 -0.04 -1.58 -3.20
CA LEU A 25 0.28 -1.09 -1.86
C LEU A 25 -0.94 -0.49 -1.21
N HIS A 26 -0.88 -0.29 0.11
CA HIS A 26 -1.97 0.34 0.86
C HIS A 26 -1.62 1.78 1.21
N VAL A 27 -2.63 2.65 1.26
CA VAL A 27 -2.53 4.00 1.82
C VAL A 27 -3.61 4.18 2.88
N ASP A 28 -3.36 5.05 3.88
CA ASP A 28 -4.41 5.44 4.81
C ASP A 28 -5.39 6.38 4.11
N SER A 29 -6.68 6.08 4.22
CA SER A 29 -7.75 6.91 3.68
C SER A 29 -8.01 8.19 4.50
N GLY A 30 -7.45 8.28 5.71
CA GLY A 30 -7.74 9.34 6.67
C GLY A 30 -9.14 9.23 7.30
N MET A 31 -9.97 8.26 6.89
CA MET A 31 -11.33 8.02 7.37
C MET A 31 -11.46 6.71 8.17
N GLY A 32 -10.36 6.26 8.78
CA GLY A 32 -10.36 5.03 9.59
C GLY A 32 -10.25 3.72 8.78
N GLY A 33 -9.89 3.81 7.49
CA GLY A 33 -9.68 2.64 6.62
C GLY A 33 -8.43 2.75 5.76
N SER A 34 -8.07 1.65 5.10
CA SER A 34 -6.98 1.60 4.12
C SER A 34 -7.54 1.44 2.71
N TRP A 35 -6.81 1.96 1.71
CA TRP A 35 -7.12 1.74 0.30
C TRP A 35 -5.97 1.02 -0.39
N GLU A 36 -6.30 0.06 -1.26
CA GLU A 36 -5.32 -0.52 -2.17
C GLU A 36 -5.11 0.43 -3.37
N LEU A 37 -3.85 0.67 -3.70
CA LEU A 37 -3.39 1.44 -4.84
C LEU A 37 -2.54 0.54 -5.75
N VAL A 38 -2.75 0.67 -7.06
CA VAL A 38 -2.01 -0.07 -8.09
C VAL A 38 -1.09 0.88 -8.84
N LEU A 39 0.21 0.59 -8.91
CA LEU A 39 1.12 1.39 -9.73
C LEU A 39 0.82 1.18 -11.21
N ARG A 40 0.44 2.24 -11.94
CA ARG A 40 0.10 2.18 -13.37
C ARG A 40 1.18 2.72 -14.29
N GLY A 41 2.00 3.65 -13.81
CA GLY A 41 3.00 4.27 -14.66
C GLY A 41 4.00 5.12 -13.89
N ARG A 42 5.05 5.48 -14.62
CA ARG A 42 6.13 6.36 -14.16
C ARG A 42 6.40 7.38 -15.24
N CYS A 43 6.37 8.67 -14.91
CA CYS A 43 6.62 9.76 -15.84
C CYS A 43 7.12 10.98 -15.07
N ASP A 44 8.12 11.68 -15.60
CA ASP A 44 8.66 12.94 -15.04
C ASP A 44 9.03 12.87 -13.54
N GLY A 45 9.67 11.79 -13.12
CA GLY A 45 10.08 11.57 -11.73
C GLY A 45 8.92 11.27 -10.76
N ARG A 46 7.71 11.05 -11.28
CA ARG A 46 6.52 10.70 -10.51
C ARG A 46 6.06 9.28 -10.80
N LEU A 47 5.52 8.65 -9.76
CA LEU A 47 4.79 7.39 -9.79
C LEU A 47 3.29 7.68 -9.78
N TYR A 48 2.57 7.05 -10.70
CA TYR A 48 1.13 7.23 -10.87
C TYR A 48 0.39 5.99 -10.39
N PHE A 49 -0.33 6.15 -9.29
CA PHE A 49 -1.10 5.11 -8.65
C PHE A 49 -2.58 5.26 -8.97
N GLU A 50 -3.22 4.16 -9.32
CA GLU A 50 -4.66 4.08 -9.46
C GLU A 50 -5.27 3.45 -8.22
N ARG A 51 -6.28 4.13 -7.65
CA ARG A 51 -7.23 3.48 -6.77
C ARG A 51 -8.33 2.86 -7.62
N PRO A 52 -8.51 1.53 -7.61
CA PRO A 52 -9.56 0.88 -8.40
C PRO A 52 -10.95 1.44 -8.06
N ALA A 53 -11.83 1.47 -9.06
CA ALA A 53 -13.22 1.85 -8.85
C ALA A 53 -13.92 0.84 -7.92
N ARG A 54 -14.82 1.34 -7.08
CA ARG A 54 -15.79 0.57 -6.32
C ARG A 54 -17.20 0.94 -6.79
N PRO A 55 -18.23 0.09 -6.58
CA PRO A 55 -19.60 0.39 -7.00
C PRO A 55 -20.12 1.75 -6.52
N ASP A 56 -19.65 2.19 -5.36
CA ASP A 56 -20.01 3.41 -4.66
C ASP A 56 -19.00 4.55 -4.85
N TRP A 57 -17.89 4.34 -5.58
CA TRP A 57 -16.83 5.35 -5.69
C TRP A 57 -15.97 5.21 -6.96
N PRO A 58 -15.81 6.28 -7.76
CA PRO A 58 -15.03 6.23 -9.02
C PRO A 58 -13.54 5.93 -8.81
N SER A 59 -12.84 5.45 -9.84
CA SER A 59 -11.38 5.35 -9.79
C SER A 59 -10.74 6.74 -9.71
N VAL A 60 -9.57 6.81 -9.06
CA VAL A 60 -8.80 8.03 -8.93
C VAL A 60 -7.35 7.74 -9.26
N MET A 61 -6.74 8.62 -10.05
CA MET A 61 -5.31 8.62 -10.33
C MET A 61 -4.60 9.62 -9.41
N ILE A 62 -3.54 9.19 -8.76
CA ILE A 62 -2.75 10.02 -7.85
C ILE A 62 -1.28 9.92 -8.27
N GLY A 63 -0.64 11.07 -8.44
CA GLY A 63 0.78 11.17 -8.79
C GLY A 63 1.61 11.63 -7.61
N TRP A 64 2.64 10.87 -7.25
CA TRP A 64 3.56 11.19 -6.17
C TRP A 64 5.01 11.01 -6.60
N THR A 65 5.91 11.79 -6.01
CA THR A 65 7.34 11.46 -6.00
C THR A 65 7.59 10.22 -5.14
N ALA A 66 8.76 9.60 -5.27
CA ALA A 66 9.11 8.45 -4.44
C ALA A 66 9.10 8.78 -2.93
N ALA A 67 9.54 10.00 -2.56
CA ALA A 67 9.53 10.48 -1.18
C ALA A 67 8.10 10.62 -0.63
N GLU A 68 7.21 11.28 -1.39
CA GLU A 68 5.81 11.44 -0.97
C GLU A 68 5.10 10.08 -0.86
N ALA A 69 5.38 9.16 -1.78
CA ALA A 69 4.82 7.82 -1.75
C ALA A 69 5.33 7.02 -0.54
N ALA A 70 6.61 7.13 -0.17
CA ALA A 70 7.18 6.44 1.00
C ALA A 70 6.53 6.86 2.33
N GLU A 71 6.15 8.14 2.46
CA GLU A 71 5.45 8.65 3.65
C GLU A 71 4.01 8.11 3.80
N ARG A 72 3.42 7.63 2.70
CA ARG A 72 1.97 7.36 2.60
C ARG A 72 1.67 5.88 2.41
N LEU A 73 2.51 5.19 1.64
CA LEU A 73 2.31 3.79 1.28
C LEU A 73 2.82 2.88 2.38
N TYR A 74 2.05 1.86 2.70
CA TYR A 74 2.43 0.80 3.61
C TYR A 74 1.95 -0.56 3.13
N ARG A 75 2.54 -1.60 3.72
CA ARG A 75 2.05 -2.97 3.68
C ARG A 75 1.50 -3.36 5.05
N LEU A 76 0.48 -4.21 5.03
CA LEU A 76 0.00 -4.85 6.26
C LEU A 76 0.90 -6.05 6.54
N VAL A 77 1.53 -6.05 7.71
CA VAL A 77 2.34 -7.17 8.17
C VAL A 77 1.74 -7.74 9.45
N PRO A 78 1.74 -9.06 9.64
CA PRO A 78 1.24 -9.65 10.88
C PRO A 78 1.92 -9.04 12.09
N GLU A 79 1.13 -8.74 13.13
CA GLU A 79 1.66 -8.21 14.39
C GLU A 79 2.75 -9.14 14.94
N ARG A 80 3.78 -8.57 15.56
CA ARG A 80 4.97 -9.33 16.00
C ARG A 80 4.63 -10.58 16.83
N TRP A 81 3.62 -10.50 17.68
CA TRP A 81 3.17 -11.66 18.47
C TRP A 81 2.39 -12.68 17.62
N ALA A 82 1.60 -12.24 16.63
CA ALA A 82 0.88 -13.13 15.72
C ALA A 82 1.83 -13.95 14.81
N ARG A 83 3.03 -13.45 14.53
CA ARG A 83 4.08 -14.21 13.82
C ARG A 83 4.51 -15.48 14.58
N HIS A 84 4.39 -15.50 15.91
CA HIS A 84 4.74 -16.67 16.72
C HIS A 84 3.64 -17.75 16.66
N LEU A 85 2.38 -17.35 16.49
CA LEU A 85 1.25 -18.27 16.32
C LEU A 85 1.21 -18.95 14.94
N MET A 86 1.83 -18.34 13.92
CA MET A 86 1.94 -18.92 12.57
C MET A 86 3.16 -19.85 12.38
N ARG A 87 3.94 -20.09 13.45
CA ARG A 87 5.12 -20.97 13.43
C ARG A 87 4.90 -22.31 14.15
N CYS A 88 3.67 -22.61 14.55
CA CYS A 88 3.32 -23.89 15.13
C CYS A 88 3.00 -24.90 14.01
N ASP A 89 4.04 -25.51 13.46
CA ASP A 89 4.00 -26.83 12.80
C ASP A 89 4.72 -27.85 13.70
#